data_AF-A0AAU7AQI0-F1
#
_entry.id   AF-A0AAU7AQI0-F1
#
_cell.length_a   1.000
_cell.length_b   1.000
_cell.length_c   1.000
_cell.angle_alpha   90.00
_cell.angle_beta   90.00
_cell.angle_gamma   90.00
#
_symmetry.space_group_name_H-M   'P 1'
#
loop_
_entity.id
_entity.type
_entity.pdbx_description
1 polymer ?
#
loop_
_entity_poly.entity_id
_entity_poly.type
_entity_poly.pdbx_seq_one_letter_code
_entity_poly.pdbx_strand_id
1 'polypeptide(L)'
;MPLPVSIGTAMPFPDWREPARLLAVSYGPPTPEQVALAAHAGVDLPDDTPHDVAAALLLDALAPTLTLNPALPPTAGQLEYLHDLGHQWRLAPWRATRRVASALIGVLVSRGRVGSLELLRPAYGDLVGVARRGGGPHRDEDDDIPFLADPRPRPLPASLVISSVSETGRVNFRGGSGLAAWPEHVTMLARASDVWETRPQSLGQPSLFDRGA
;
A
#
# COMPACT_ATOMS: atom_id res chain seq x y z
N MET A 1 -17.70 -8.70 -19.30
CA MET A 1 -17.36 -7.27 -19.18
C MET A 1 -15.84 -7.15 -19.15
N PRO A 2 -15.19 -6.44 -20.09
CA PRO A 2 -13.75 -6.23 -20.03
C PRO A 2 -13.43 -5.25 -18.91
N LEU A 3 -12.51 -5.63 -18.00
CA LEU A 3 -11.92 -4.69 -17.05
C LEU A 3 -11.01 -3.73 -17.86
N PRO A 4 -11.14 -2.41 -17.71
CA PRO A 4 -10.24 -1.48 -18.37
C PRO A 4 -8.83 -1.71 -17.82
N VAL A 5 -7.88 -2.08 -18.68
CA VAL A 5 -6.45 -2.01 -18.36
C VAL A 5 -6.08 -0.54 -18.38
N SER A 6 -6.28 0.12 -17.25
CA SER A 6 -5.89 1.51 -17.04
C SER A 6 -4.37 1.58 -16.95
N ILE A 7 -3.71 1.83 -18.09
CA ILE A 7 -2.40 2.51 -18.10
C ILE A 7 -2.67 4.00 -17.84
N GLY A 8 -3.36 4.27 -16.74
CA GLY A 8 -3.72 5.62 -16.30
C GLY A 8 -2.72 6.06 -15.28
N THR A 9 -2.14 7.24 -15.47
CA THR A 9 -1.44 8.00 -14.43
C THR A 9 -2.21 7.83 -13.11
N ALA A 10 -1.64 7.07 -12.17
CA ALA A 10 -2.32 6.70 -10.93
C ALA A 10 -2.78 7.99 -10.24
N MET A 11 -4.09 8.25 -10.25
CA MET A 11 -4.62 9.50 -9.74
C MET A 11 -4.50 9.47 -8.21
N PRO A 12 -3.76 10.41 -7.61
CA PRO A 12 -3.68 10.50 -6.16
C PRO A 12 -5.06 10.85 -5.59
N PHE A 13 -5.45 10.17 -4.51
CA PHE A 13 -6.71 10.40 -3.80
C PHE A 13 -6.52 11.44 -2.69
N PRO A 14 -7.54 12.28 -2.41
CA PRO A 14 -7.44 13.33 -1.38
C PRO A 14 -7.49 12.77 0.04
N ASP A 15 -8.01 11.55 0.22
CA ASP A 15 -8.10 10.86 1.50
C ASP A 15 -7.88 9.34 1.35
N TRP A 16 -7.93 8.66 2.49
CA TRP A 16 -7.63 7.24 2.62
C TRP A 16 -8.72 6.27 2.14
N ARG A 17 -9.97 6.73 1.96
CA ARG A 17 -11.12 5.83 1.82
C ARG A 17 -11.05 5.03 0.54
N GLU A 18 -10.82 5.71 -0.58
CA GLU A 18 -10.77 5.06 -1.89
C GLU A 18 -9.55 4.15 -2.06
N PRO A 19 -8.32 4.55 -1.67
CA PRO A 19 -7.18 3.63 -1.57
C PRO A 19 -7.46 2.40 -0.71
N ALA A 20 -8.08 2.57 0.46
CA ALA A 20 -8.41 1.45 1.33
C ALA A 20 -9.43 0.50 0.68
N ARG A 21 -10.44 1.05 0.01
CA ARG A 21 -11.43 0.28 -0.76
C ARG A 21 -10.77 -0.51 -1.88
N LEU A 22 -9.84 0.09 -2.63
CA LEU A 22 -9.13 -0.55 -3.73
C LEU A 22 -8.22 -1.68 -3.23
N LEU A 23 -7.44 -1.43 -2.18
CA LEU A 23 -6.62 -2.46 -1.53
C LEU A 23 -7.47 -3.61 -0.98
N ALA A 24 -8.66 -3.32 -0.47
CA ALA A 24 -9.58 -4.33 0.07
C ALA A 24 -10.10 -5.32 -0.97
N VAL A 25 -10.09 -4.98 -2.26
CA VAL A 25 -10.47 -5.90 -3.32
C VAL A 25 -9.56 -7.13 -3.34
N SER A 26 -8.25 -6.95 -3.17
CA SER A 26 -7.25 -8.04 -3.25
C SER A 26 -7.49 -9.16 -2.22
N TYR A 27 -7.99 -8.80 -1.04
CA TYR A 27 -8.21 -9.72 0.07
C TYR A 27 -9.68 -9.99 0.38
N GLY A 28 -10.59 -9.51 -0.49
CA GLY A 28 -11.99 -9.91 -0.47
C GLY A 28 -12.17 -11.38 -0.84
N PRO A 29 -13.42 -11.90 -0.81
CA PRO A 29 -13.70 -13.27 -1.24
C PRO A 29 -13.47 -13.46 -2.76
N PRO A 30 -13.36 -14.71 -3.25
CA PRO A 30 -13.24 -14.96 -4.68
C PRO A 30 -14.48 -14.48 -5.44
N THR A 31 -14.31 -14.03 -6.68
CA THR A 31 -15.47 -13.61 -7.50
C THR A 31 -16.31 -14.83 -7.90
N PRO A 32 -17.60 -14.64 -8.25
CA PRO A 32 -18.43 -15.72 -8.78
C PRO A 32 -17.81 -16.43 -9.99
N GLU A 33 -17.12 -15.69 -10.86
CA GLU A 33 -16.41 -16.25 -12.01
C GLU A 33 -15.22 -17.11 -11.60
N GLN A 34 -14.46 -16.70 -10.58
CA GLN A 34 -13.37 -17.52 -10.03
C GLN A 34 -13.91 -18.82 -9.42
N VAL A 35 -15.00 -18.74 -8.66
CA VAL A 35 -15.66 -19.92 -8.07
C VAL A 35 -16.17 -20.87 -9.17
N ALA A 36 -16.84 -20.36 -10.20
CA ALA A 36 -17.31 -21.16 -11.32
C ALA A 36 -16.16 -21.82 -12.10
N LEU A 37 -15.07 -21.08 -12.33
CA LEU A 37 -13.88 -21.60 -13.00
C LEU A 37 -13.17 -22.66 -12.15
N ALA A 38 -13.12 -22.49 -10.83
CA ALA A 38 -12.55 -23.47 -9.90
C ALA A 38 -13.31 -24.78 -9.93
N ALA A 39 -14.64 -24.71 -9.91
CA ALA A 39 -15.50 -25.88 -10.03
C ALA A 39 -15.26 -26.63 -11.36
N HIS A 40 -15.07 -25.91 -12.47
CA HIS A 40 -14.76 -26.51 -13.77
C HIS A 40 -13.34 -27.12 -13.82
N ALA A 41 -12.36 -26.46 -13.19
CA ALA A 41 -10.97 -26.90 -13.14
C ALA A 41 -10.70 -27.99 -12.09
N GLY A 42 -11.70 -28.37 -11.28
CA GLY A 42 -11.53 -29.32 -10.18
C GLY A 42 -10.65 -28.78 -9.04
N VAL A 43 -10.60 -27.46 -8.88
CA VAL A 43 -9.85 -26.77 -7.82
C VAL A 43 -10.79 -26.51 -6.65
N ASP A 44 -10.41 -26.96 -5.46
CA ASP A 44 -11.11 -26.64 -4.23
C ASP A 44 -10.65 -25.25 -3.73
N LEU A 45 -11.60 -24.32 -3.60
CA LEU A 45 -11.38 -22.98 -3.05
C LEU A 45 -12.19 -22.85 -1.76
N PRO A 46 -11.53 -22.89 -0.58
CA PRO A 46 -12.19 -22.58 0.68
C PRO A 46 -12.92 -21.21 0.65
N ASP A 47 -14.05 -21.10 1.35
CA ASP A 47 -14.87 -19.88 1.39
C ASP A 47 -14.09 -18.62 1.86
N ASP A 48 -13.04 -18.82 2.65
CA ASP A 48 -12.17 -17.76 3.17
C ASP A 48 -10.94 -17.48 2.29
N THR A 49 -10.87 -18.06 1.09
CA THR A 49 -9.76 -17.83 0.16
C THR A 49 -9.77 -16.39 -0.35
N PRO A 50 -8.70 -15.62 -0.15
CA PRO A 50 -8.62 -14.27 -0.71
C PRO A 50 -8.69 -14.26 -2.23
N HIS A 51 -9.32 -13.23 -2.82
CA HIS A 51 -9.51 -13.04 -4.25
C HIS A 51 -8.22 -13.27 -5.07
N ASP A 52 -7.11 -12.64 -4.68
CA ASP A 52 -5.85 -12.76 -5.41
C ASP A 52 -5.19 -14.14 -5.23
N VAL A 53 -5.42 -14.78 -4.08
CA VAL A 53 -4.95 -16.16 -3.83
C VAL A 53 -5.75 -17.16 -4.65
N ALA A 54 -7.07 -16.97 -4.77
CA ALA A 54 -7.93 -17.77 -5.65
C ALA A 54 -7.48 -17.67 -7.11
N ALA A 55 -7.17 -16.45 -7.58
CA ALA A 55 -6.60 -16.24 -8.91
C ALA A 55 -5.28 -17.01 -9.11
N ALA A 56 -4.37 -16.96 -8.13
CA ALA A 56 -3.10 -17.68 -8.19
C ALA A 56 -3.29 -19.21 -8.24
N LEU A 57 -4.18 -19.76 -7.41
CA LEU A 57 -4.50 -21.19 -7.40
C LEU A 57 -5.09 -21.66 -8.73
N LEU A 58 -6.01 -20.88 -9.30
CA LEU A 58 -6.60 -21.15 -10.62
C LEU A 58 -5.55 -21.11 -11.73
N LEU A 59 -4.67 -20.11 -11.72
CA LEU A 59 -3.58 -20.00 -12.70
C LEU A 59 -2.60 -21.18 -12.62
N ASP A 60 -2.31 -21.68 -11.41
CA ASP A 60 -1.46 -22.86 -11.24
C ASP A 60 -2.14 -24.13 -11.78
N ALA A 61 -3.43 -24.31 -11.49
CA ALA A 61 -4.19 -25.46 -11.96
C ALA A 61 -4.37 -25.49 -13.49
N LEU A 62 -4.59 -24.32 -14.10
CA LEU A 62 -4.79 -24.19 -15.54
C LEU A 62 -3.48 -24.12 -16.34
N ALA A 63 -2.34 -23.92 -15.68
CA ALA A 63 -1.05 -23.74 -16.35
C ALA A 63 -0.71 -24.87 -17.35
N PRO A 64 -0.89 -26.18 -17.03
CA PRO A 64 -0.60 -27.25 -17.98
C PRO A 64 -1.48 -27.19 -19.24
N THR A 65 -2.78 -26.95 -19.06
CA THR A 65 -3.75 -26.89 -20.17
C THR A 65 -3.52 -25.68 -21.07
N LEU A 66 -3.14 -24.55 -20.48
CA LEU A 66 -2.90 -23.30 -21.18
C LEU A 66 -1.45 -23.14 -21.65
N THR A 67 -0.59 -24.14 -21.43
CA THR A 67 0.85 -24.10 -21.75
C THR A 67 1.56 -22.89 -21.11
N LEU A 68 1.15 -22.51 -19.90
CA LEU A 68 1.78 -21.45 -19.12
C LEU A 68 3.02 -21.98 -18.37
N ASN A 69 3.83 -21.07 -17.84
CA ASN A 69 4.95 -21.44 -16.99
C ASN A 69 4.48 -22.31 -15.82
N PRO A 70 5.18 -23.44 -15.55
CA PRO A 70 4.79 -24.35 -14.49
C PRO A 70 4.90 -23.68 -13.12
N ALA A 71 4.10 -24.18 -12.18
CA ALA A 71 4.21 -23.80 -10.78
C ALA A 71 5.61 -24.12 -10.24
N LEU A 72 6.28 -23.11 -9.70
CA LEU A 72 7.55 -23.26 -8.99
C LEU A 72 7.31 -23.32 -7.49
N PRO A 73 8.20 -23.96 -6.71
CA PRO A 73 8.15 -23.84 -5.26
C PRO A 73 8.42 -22.38 -4.81
N PRO A 74 7.86 -21.96 -3.66
CA PRO A 74 8.19 -20.69 -3.02
C PRO A 74 9.68 -20.56 -2.76
N THR A 75 10.21 -19.33 -2.82
CA THR A 75 11.59 -19.07 -2.44
C THR A 75 11.75 -19.04 -0.91
N ALA A 76 12.97 -19.22 -0.41
CA ALA A 76 13.25 -19.11 1.01
C ALA A 76 12.82 -17.75 1.58
N GLY A 77 13.14 -16.65 0.88
CA GLY A 77 12.75 -15.30 1.29
C GLY A 77 11.23 -15.07 1.32
N GLN A 78 10.46 -15.71 0.43
CA GLN A 78 8.99 -15.65 0.52
C GLN A 78 8.45 -16.33 1.78
N LEU A 79 9.01 -17.49 2.13
CA LEU A 79 8.61 -18.23 3.32
C LEU A 79 9.00 -17.50 4.61
N GLU A 80 10.21 -16.95 4.66
CA GLU A 80 10.68 -16.10 5.76
C GLU A 80 9.80 -14.86 5.91
N TYR A 81 9.50 -14.16 4.81
CA TYR A 81 8.65 -12.98 4.89
C TYR A 81 7.22 -13.28 5.32
N LEU A 82 6.66 -14.43 4.90
CA LEU A 82 5.34 -14.88 5.36
C LEU A 82 5.34 -15.23 6.84
N HIS A 83 6.44 -15.79 7.35
CA HIS A 83 6.63 -16.01 8.78
C HIS A 83 6.68 -14.68 9.55
N ASP A 84 7.42 -13.69 9.05
CA ASP A 84 7.53 -12.36 9.67
C ASP A 84 6.22 -11.57 9.69
N LEU A 85 5.36 -11.78 8.69
CA LEU A 85 3.98 -11.25 8.67
C LEU A 85 3.06 -11.94 9.70
N GLY A 86 3.60 -12.82 10.54
CA GLY A 86 2.94 -13.39 11.72
C GLY A 86 1.83 -14.38 11.39
N HIS A 87 1.83 -14.95 10.17
CA HIS A 87 0.74 -15.80 9.72
C HIS A 87 1.00 -17.29 9.94
N GLN A 88 0.18 -17.89 10.81
CA GLN A 88 0.05 -19.35 10.91
C GLN A 88 -0.76 -19.85 9.71
N TRP A 89 -0.03 -20.23 8.68
CA TRP A 89 -0.55 -20.68 7.40
C TRP A 89 -1.55 -21.85 7.58
N ARG A 90 -2.82 -21.68 7.18
CA ARG A 90 -3.86 -22.74 7.20
C ARG A 90 -4.07 -23.45 5.86
N LEU A 91 -3.76 -22.82 4.73
CA LEU A 91 -3.69 -23.50 3.44
C LEU A 91 -2.57 -24.56 3.52
N ALA A 92 -2.89 -25.83 3.32
CA ALA A 92 -1.93 -26.91 3.61
C ALA A 92 -0.54 -26.65 2.96
N PRO A 93 0.57 -26.59 3.74
CA PRO A 93 1.86 -26.04 3.32
C PRO A 93 2.49 -26.74 2.09
N TRP A 94 2.02 -27.92 1.72
CA TRP A 94 2.45 -28.70 0.55
C TRP A 94 1.83 -28.27 -0.78
N ARG A 95 0.88 -27.33 -0.79
CA ARG A 95 0.25 -26.81 -2.03
C ARG A 95 0.66 -25.37 -2.38
N ALA A 96 1.52 -24.75 -1.58
CA ALA A 96 1.97 -23.39 -1.84
C ALA A 96 2.98 -23.38 -2.99
N THR A 97 2.66 -22.69 -4.08
CA THR A 97 3.58 -22.38 -5.18
C THR A 97 4.16 -20.98 -4.95
N ARG A 98 5.20 -20.62 -5.70
CA ARG A 98 5.77 -19.26 -5.72
C ARG A 98 4.70 -18.21 -6.02
N ARG A 99 3.77 -18.50 -6.91
CA ARG A 99 2.68 -17.60 -7.32
C ARG A 99 1.69 -17.40 -6.17
N VAL A 100 1.27 -18.50 -5.53
CA VAL A 100 0.38 -18.48 -4.36
C VAL A 100 1.04 -17.75 -3.19
N ALA A 101 2.33 -18.01 -2.92
CA ALA A 101 3.09 -17.33 -1.88
C ALA A 101 3.16 -15.82 -2.12
N SER A 102 3.47 -15.38 -3.36
CA SER A 102 3.45 -13.96 -3.71
C SER A 102 2.08 -13.32 -3.54
N ALA A 103 1.00 -14.00 -3.99
CA ALA A 103 -0.36 -13.50 -3.83
C ALA A 103 -0.74 -13.36 -2.36
N LEU A 104 -0.38 -14.34 -1.53
CA LEU A 104 -0.63 -14.29 -0.09
C LEU A 104 0.14 -13.14 0.57
N ILE A 105 1.41 -12.95 0.25
CA ILE A 105 2.20 -11.79 0.71
C ILE A 105 1.47 -10.49 0.35
N GLY A 106 1.04 -10.35 -0.90
CA GLY A 106 0.30 -9.18 -1.39
C GLY A 106 -0.97 -8.91 -0.60
N VAL A 107 -1.76 -9.95 -0.32
CA VAL A 107 -2.98 -9.89 0.49
C VAL A 107 -2.70 -9.42 1.92
N LEU A 108 -1.71 -10.01 2.58
CA LEU A 108 -1.37 -9.69 3.97
C LEU A 108 -0.85 -8.27 4.12
N VAL A 109 0.03 -7.87 3.21
CA VAL A 109 0.54 -6.50 3.14
C VAL A 109 -0.60 -5.51 2.89
N SER A 110 -1.49 -5.81 1.94
CA SER A 110 -2.65 -4.94 1.63
C SER A 110 -3.60 -4.82 2.82
N ARG A 111 -3.87 -5.92 3.53
CA ARG A 111 -4.69 -5.91 4.75
C ARG A 111 -4.06 -5.07 5.86
N GLY A 112 -2.76 -5.22 6.12
CA GLY A 112 -2.04 -4.40 7.10
C GLY A 112 -2.08 -2.90 6.76
N ARG A 113 -1.95 -2.58 5.47
CA ARG A 113 -2.06 -1.20 4.98
C ARG A 113 -3.45 -0.62 5.15
N VAL A 114 -4.51 -1.38 4.84
CA VAL A 114 -5.89 -0.93 5.08
C VAL A 114 -6.11 -0.65 6.56
N GLY A 115 -5.69 -1.54 7.46
CA GLY A 115 -5.79 -1.31 8.90
C GLY A 115 -5.04 -0.03 9.34
N SER A 116 -3.86 0.21 8.78
CA SER A 116 -3.08 1.41 9.05
C SER A 116 -3.74 2.68 8.51
N LEU A 117 -4.32 2.63 7.30
CA LEU A 117 -5.08 3.72 6.70
C LEU A 117 -6.36 4.04 7.49
N GLU A 118 -7.08 3.02 7.97
CA GLU A 118 -8.30 3.18 8.76
C GLU A 118 -8.04 3.75 10.15
N LEU A 119 -6.90 3.39 10.74
CA LEU A 119 -6.44 3.92 12.02
C LEU A 119 -5.97 5.37 11.88
N LEU A 120 -5.09 5.63 10.91
CA LEU A 120 -4.50 6.94 10.68
C LEU A 120 -5.50 7.93 10.07
N ARG A 121 -6.42 7.45 9.24
CA ARG A 121 -7.38 8.24 8.44
C ARG A 121 -6.73 9.45 7.75
N PRO A 122 -5.63 9.27 6.99
CA PRO A 122 -4.92 10.40 6.42
C PRO A 122 -5.81 11.18 5.44
N ALA A 123 -5.74 12.50 5.53
CA ALA A 123 -6.40 13.42 4.61
C ALA A 123 -5.43 14.49 4.14
N TYR A 124 -5.75 15.09 2.99
CA TYR A 124 -5.04 16.26 2.47
C TYR A 124 -4.87 17.35 3.54
N GLY A 125 -3.64 17.83 3.72
CA GLY A 125 -3.32 18.91 4.65
C GLY A 125 -2.98 18.46 6.07
N ASP A 126 -3.19 17.18 6.43
CA ASP A 126 -2.76 16.65 7.72
C ASP A 126 -1.23 16.78 7.89
N LEU A 127 -0.78 17.10 9.11
CA LEU A 127 0.63 17.17 9.47
C LEU A 127 1.03 15.87 10.16
N VAL A 128 2.10 15.25 9.66
CA VAL A 128 2.55 13.94 10.12
C VAL A 128 4.04 13.88 10.33
N GLY A 129 4.47 13.00 11.22
CA GLY A 129 5.85 12.55 11.35
C GLY A 129 6.02 11.23 10.60
N VAL A 130 7.20 11.01 10.01
CA VAL A 130 7.55 9.74 9.38
C VAL A 130 8.66 9.11 10.20
N ALA A 131 8.40 7.92 10.75
CA ALA A 131 9.43 7.15 11.42
C ALA A 131 10.54 6.84 10.40
N ARG A 132 11.80 7.12 10.77
CA ARG A 132 12.92 6.60 9.99
C ARG A 132 12.80 5.09 10.02
N ARG A 133 12.72 4.47 8.84
CA ARG A 133 12.98 3.04 8.73
C ARG A 133 14.40 2.86 9.25
N GLY A 134 14.56 2.31 10.46
CA GLY A 134 15.82 1.68 10.83
C GLY A 134 16.08 0.68 9.71
N GLY A 135 17.21 0.79 9.03
CA GLY A 135 17.53 -0.05 7.89
C GLY A 135 17.33 -1.51 8.29
N GLY A 136 16.22 -2.10 7.83
CA GLY A 136 15.98 -3.52 8.01
C GLY A 136 17.01 -4.27 7.15
N PRO A 137 17.44 -5.48 7.58
CA PRO A 137 18.53 -6.21 6.96
C PRO A 137 18.26 -6.75 5.54
N HIS A 138 17.07 -6.55 4.97
CA HIS A 138 16.76 -6.97 3.60
C HIS A 138 16.62 -5.77 2.66
N ARG A 139 17.74 -5.38 2.05
CA ARG A 139 17.74 -4.72 0.75
C ARG A 139 18.42 -5.68 -0.23
N ASP A 140 17.67 -6.01 -1.26
CA ASP A 140 17.97 -6.99 -2.29
C ASP A 140 19.35 -6.76 -2.92
N GLU A 141 20.14 -7.83 -3.00
CA GLU A 141 21.46 -7.86 -3.64
C GLU A 141 21.38 -7.84 -5.19
N ASP A 142 20.19 -7.73 -5.79
CA ASP A 142 19.99 -7.84 -7.24
C ASP A 142 19.56 -6.55 -7.96
N ASP A 143 19.42 -5.41 -7.26
CA ASP A 143 19.22 -4.11 -7.91
C ASP A 143 20.56 -3.41 -8.19
N ASP A 144 21.28 -3.92 -9.20
CA ASP A 144 22.43 -3.28 -9.85
C ASP A 144 22.02 -2.03 -10.65
N ILE A 145 21.35 -1.08 -10.00
CA ILE A 145 21.26 0.29 -10.49
C ILE A 145 22.42 1.06 -9.87
N PRO A 146 23.41 1.52 -10.66
CA PRO A 146 24.47 2.40 -10.17
C PRO A 146 23.87 3.79 -9.92
N PHE A 147 23.15 3.93 -8.81
CA PHE A 147 22.65 5.23 -8.36
C PHE A 147 23.81 5.99 -7.74
N LEU A 148 24.50 6.76 -8.58
CA LEU A 148 25.33 7.89 -8.21
C LEU A 148 24.56 8.82 -7.25
N ALA A 149 24.72 8.70 -5.93
CA ALA A 149 24.52 9.78 -4.96
C ALA A 149 24.81 9.34 -3.52
N ASP A 150 25.62 10.16 -2.83
CA ASP A 150 25.65 10.41 -1.38
C ASP A 150 24.97 9.35 -0.46
N PRO A 151 25.74 8.50 0.25
CA PRO A 151 25.21 7.42 1.10
C PRO A 151 24.51 7.92 2.37
N ARG A 152 24.32 9.23 2.55
CA ARG A 152 23.59 9.78 3.68
C ARG A 152 22.14 10.05 3.28
N PRO A 153 21.17 9.21 3.70
CA PRO A 153 19.77 9.57 3.55
C PRO A 153 19.55 10.92 4.23
N ARG A 154 19.15 11.93 3.46
CA ARG A 154 18.80 13.24 4.03
C ARG A 154 17.79 13.00 5.14
N PRO A 155 17.96 13.63 6.32
CA PRO A 155 16.91 13.62 7.32
C PRO A 155 15.61 14.09 6.67
N LEU A 156 14.58 13.25 6.71
CA LEU A 156 13.23 13.75 6.47
C LEU A 156 12.98 14.88 7.48
N PRO A 157 12.36 16.00 7.07
CA PRO A 157 11.96 17.01 8.02
C PRO A 157 11.06 16.35 9.08
N ALA A 158 11.19 16.80 10.33
CA ALA A 158 10.51 16.20 11.48
C ALA A 158 8.98 16.17 11.34
N SER A 159 8.43 17.03 10.49
CA SER A 159 7.03 17.05 10.12
C SER A 159 6.85 17.27 8.62
N LEU A 160 5.85 16.62 8.04
CA LEU A 160 5.49 16.64 6.62
C LEU A 160 3.99 16.84 6.49
N VAL A 161 3.55 17.56 5.45
CA VAL A 161 2.14 17.77 5.17
C VAL A 161 1.68 16.78 4.10
N ILE A 162 0.61 16.04 4.36
CA ILE A 162 0.01 15.11 3.41
C ILE A 162 -0.53 15.89 2.20
N SER A 163 -0.13 15.45 1.01
CA SER A 163 -0.64 15.97 -0.26
C SER A 163 -1.66 15.04 -0.91
N SER A 164 -1.60 13.73 -0.64
CA SER A 164 -2.54 12.73 -1.17
C SER A 164 -2.21 11.34 -0.65
N VAL A 165 -3.05 10.37 -1.00
CA VAL A 165 -2.82 8.92 -0.82
C VAL A 165 -2.88 8.24 -2.19
N SER A 166 -1.92 7.38 -2.53
CA SER A 166 -1.91 6.61 -3.79
C SER A 166 -2.86 5.42 -3.72
N GLU A 167 -3.20 4.84 -4.89
CA GLU A 167 -3.95 3.58 -4.99
C GLU A 167 -3.31 2.43 -4.21
N THR A 168 -1.97 2.39 -4.15
CA THR A 168 -1.23 1.40 -3.38
C THR A 168 -1.27 1.63 -1.87
N GLY A 169 -1.88 2.73 -1.41
CA GLY A 169 -1.97 3.14 -0.02
C GLY A 169 -0.78 3.95 0.50
N ARG A 170 0.18 4.34 -0.35
CA ARG A 170 1.27 5.23 0.08
C ARG A 170 0.74 6.62 0.34
N VAL A 171 1.20 7.23 1.42
CA VAL A 171 0.91 8.62 1.76
C VAL A 171 1.96 9.50 1.12
N ASN A 172 1.54 10.39 0.22
CA ASN A 172 2.41 11.35 -0.46
C ASN A 172 2.44 12.67 0.32
N PHE A 173 3.59 13.35 0.29
CA PHE A 173 3.80 14.59 1.02
C PHE A 173 3.99 15.79 0.08
N ARG A 174 3.72 17.01 0.57
CA ARG A 174 4.07 18.25 -0.13
C ARG A 174 5.58 18.45 -0.16
N GLY A 175 6.11 19.09 -1.21
CA GLY A 175 7.54 19.42 -1.33
C GLY A 175 8.23 19.00 -2.63
N GLY A 176 7.50 18.43 -3.61
CA GLY A 176 7.95 18.32 -5.00
C GLY A 176 8.99 17.24 -5.34
N SER A 177 9.52 16.49 -4.37
CA SER A 177 10.56 15.46 -4.62
C SER A 177 10.04 14.01 -4.61
N GLY A 178 8.72 13.81 -4.72
CA GLY A 178 8.13 12.46 -4.69
C GLY A 178 8.25 11.77 -3.32
N LEU A 179 8.38 12.55 -2.24
CA LEU A 179 8.40 12.00 -0.87
C LEU A 179 7.06 11.32 -0.58
N ALA A 180 7.15 10.04 -0.22
CA ALA A 180 6.00 9.25 0.17
C ALA A 180 6.42 8.14 1.15
N ALA A 181 5.54 7.81 2.08
CA ALA A 181 5.76 6.73 3.05
C ALA A 181 4.59 5.75 3.07
N TRP A 182 4.85 4.56 3.60
CA TRP A 182 3.79 3.61 3.94
C TRP A 182 3.06 4.05 5.21
N PRO A 183 1.74 3.85 5.31
CA PRO A 183 0.93 4.38 6.41
C PRO A 183 1.36 3.84 7.78
N GLU A 184 1.86 2.60 7.86
CA GLU A 184 2.42 1.99 9.07
C GLU A 184 3.69 2.70 9.60
N HIS A 185 4.32 3.56 8.79
CA HIS A 185 5.48 4.35 9.18
C HIS A 185 5.14 5.82 9.45
N VAL A 186 3.85 6.18 9.41
CA VAL A 186 3.38 7.56 9.57
C VAL A 186 2.71 7.71 10.93
N THR A 187 3.04 8.78 11.65
CA THR A 187 2.40 9.16 12.91
C THR A 187 1.70 10.50 12.74
N MET A 188 0.43 10.57 13.14
CA MET A 188 -0.33 11.82 13.09
C MET A 188 0.20 12.83 14.12
N LEU A 189 0.53 14.04 13.69
CA LEU A 189 0.95 15.14 14.57
C LEU A 189 -0.17 16.17 14.77
N ALA A 190 -0.87 16.53 13.70
CA ALA A 190 -2.03 17.42 13.75
C ALA A 190 -2.93 17.20 12.53
N ARG A 191 -4.25 17.35 12.69
CA ARG A 191 -5.18 17.30 11.56
C ARG A 191 -5.25 18.63 10.84
N ALA A 192 -5.57 18.60 9.55
CA ALA A 192 -5.92 19.81 8.82
C ALA A 192 -7.07 20.57 9.51
N SER A 193 -7.98 19.84 10.16
CA SER A 193 -9.10 20.39 10.95
C SER A 193 -8.67 21.05 12.27
N ASP A 194 -7.44 20.88 12.73
CA ASP A 194 -7.00 21.45 14.01
C ASP A 194 -6.35 22.84 13.80
N VAL A 195 -5.85 23.10 12.58
CA VAL A 195 -5.02 24.28 12.28
C VAL A 195 -5.84 25.52 11.89
N TRP A 196 -7.13 25.39 11.55
CA TRP A 196 -7.94 26.53 11.08
C TRP A 196 -8.50 27.42 12.20
N GLU A 197 -8.44 27.00 13.46
CA GLU A 197 -8.82 27.88 14.58
C GLU A 197 -7.75 28.93 14.91
N THR A 198 -6.50 28.71 14.50
CA THR A 198 -5.44 29.71 14.58
C THR A 198 -5.35 30.50 13.29
N ARG A 199 -6.43 31.21 12.92
CA ARG A 199 -6.22 32.43 12.14
C ARG A 199 -5.28 33.30 12.97
N PRO A 200 -4.13 33.76 12.46
CA PRO A 200 -3.50 34.91 13.08
C PRO A 200 -4.59 35.98 13.12
N GLN A 201 -5.04 36.38 14.32
CA GLN A 201 -5.72 37.64 14.49
C GLN A 201 -4.89 38.62 13.70
N SER A 202 -5.48 39.19 12.65
CA SER A 202 -4.82 40.19 11.83
C SER A 202 -4.10 41.14 12.78
N LEU A 203 -2.78 41.04 12.85
CA LEU A 203 -1.95 42.05 13.51
C LEU A 203 -2.43 43.34 12.88
N GLY A 204 -3.07 44.16 13.72
CA GLY A 204 -3.86 45.29 13.27
C GLY A 204 -3.07 46.04 12.22
N GLN A 205 -3.67 46.25 11.04
CA GLN A 205 -3.11 47.20 10.11
C GLN A 205 -2.95 48.51 10.88
N PRO A 206 -1.73 49.03 11.09
CA PRO A 206 -1.59 50.34 11.67
C PRO A 206 -2.30 51.29 10.70
N SER A 207 -3.36 51.94 11.20
CA SER A 207 -4.07 53.00 10.50
C SER A 207 -3.03 54.01 10.00
N LEU A 208 -2.76 53.99 8.69
CA LEU A 208 -1.80 54.87 8.03
C LEU A 208 -2.47 56.16 7.54
N PHE A 209 -3.56 56.56 8.21
CA PHE A 209 -4.28 57.81 7.97
C PHE A 209 -4.53 58.52 9.30
N ASP A 210 -3.47 59.07 9.88
CA ASP A 210 -3.61 60.19 10.80
C ASP A 210 -2.39 61.12 10.72
N ARG A 211 -2.38 61.95 9.67
CA ARG A 211 -1.65 63.23 9.64
C ARG A 211 -2.43 64.21 8.77
N GLY A 212 -3.38 64.88 9.40
CA GLY A 212 -3.91 66.16 8.95
C GLY A 212 -3.77 67.19 10.06
N ALA A 213 -3.39 68.41 9.63
CA ALA A 213 -3.23 69.68 10.37
C ALA A 213 -1.82 69.99 10.90
#